data_AF-A0A1I6EGS8-F1
#
_entry.id   AF-A0A1I6EGS8-F1
#
_cell.length_a   1.000
_cell.length_b   1.000
_cell.length_c   1.000
_cell.angle_alpha   90.00
_cell.angle_beta   90.00
_cell.angle_gamma   90.00
#
_symmetry.space_group_name_H-M   'P 1'
#
loop_
_entity.id
_entity.type
_entity.pdbx_description
1 polymer ?
#
loop_
_entity_poly.entity_id
_entity_poly.type
_entity_poly.pdbx_seq_one_letter_code
_entity_poly.pdbx_strand_id
1 'polypeptide(L)'
;TNGPLGTTDTTAPTVQSSTPADGATGVSVSADLTVTFSEAIQKSLATSDNFILIASDGTVVDCTVSADAAGEIVTINPDSNLDALSDYILIVSTNVKDLAGNALAAPYVVNFTTA
;
A
#
# COMPACT_ATOMS: atom_id res chain seq x y z
N THR A 1 -27.93 -26.10 -21.09
CA THR A 1 -28.03 -26.18 -19.62
C THR A 1 -27.53 -24.86 -19.07
N ASN A 2 -28.37 -24.11 -18.34
CA ASN A 2 -27.97 -22.85 -17.71
C ASN A 2 -26.96 -23.15 -16.59
N GLY A 3 -25.73 -22.64 -16.71
CA GLY A 3 -24.77 -22.64 -15.60
C GLY A 3 -25.24 -21.69 -14.48
N PRO A 4 -24.84 -21.93 -13.22
CA PRO A 4 -25.21 -21.02 -12.14
C PRO A 4 -24.54 -19.68 -12.40
N LEU A 5 -25.31 -18.60 -12.36
CA LEU A 5 -24.81 -17.23 -12.38
C LEU A 5 -23.94 -17.06 -11.13
N GLY A 6 -22.62 -17.09 -11.30
CA GLY A 6 -21.69 -16.79 -10.21
C GLY A 6 -22.00 -15.40 -9.67
N THR A 7 -22.13 -15.28 -8.35
CA THR A 7 -22.37 -14.00 -7.70
C THR A 7 -21.20 -13.07 -8.01
N THR A 8 -21.47 -11.93 -8.64
CA THR A 8 -20.47 -10.87 -8.82
C THR A 8 -20.02 -10.40 -7.44
N ASP A 9 -18.72 -10.43 -7.20
CA ASP A 9 -18.15 -9.83 -6.00
C ASP A 9 -18.25 -8.30 -6.10
N THR A 10 -18.78 -7.69 -5.05
CA THR A 10 -19.04 -6.25 -4.94
C THR A 10 -18.42 -5.65 -3.68
N THR A 11 -17.67 -6.46 -2.92
CA THR A 11 -16.99 -6.02 -1.70
C THR A 11 -15.71 -5.33 -2.11
N ALA A 12 -15.47 -4.11 -1.63
CA ALA A 12 -14.21 -3.44 -1.89
C ALA A 12 -13.11 -3.95 -0.95
N PRO A 13 -11.84 -3.98 -1.41
CA PRO A 13 -10.72 -4.27 -0.52
C PRO A 13 -10.59 -3.16 0.52
N THR A 14 -10.17 -3.53 1.72
CA THR A 14 -9.82 -2.60 2.81
C THR A 14 -8.38 -2.85 3.25
N VAL A 15 -7.72 -1.84 3.81
CA VAL A 15 -6.42 -2.02 4.46
C VAL A 15 -6.65 -2.49 5.90
N GLN A 16 -6.10 -3.65 6.26
CA GLN A 16 -6.15 -4.22 7.60
C GLN A 16 -5.05 -3.66 8.50
N SER A 17 -3.85 -3.47 7.96
CA SER A 17 -2.69 -2.97 8.71
C SER A 17 -1.59 -2.43 7.80
N SER A 18 -0.70 -1.62 8.35
CA SER A 18 0.56 -1.23 7.73
C SER A 18 1.74 -1.38 8.69
N THR A 19 2.92 -1.59 8.13
CA THR A 19 4.19 -1.41 8.83
C THR A 19 5.02 -0.40 8.03
N PRO A 20 5.45 0.72 8.62
CA PRO A 20 5.11 1.18 9.97
C PRO A 20 3.59 1.40 10.17
N ALA A 21 3.16 1.34 11.43
CA ALA A 21 1.81 1.78 11.80
C ALA A 21 1.72 3.31 11.69
N ASP A 22 0.51 3.85 11.51
CA ASP A 22 0.31 5.29 11.50
C ASP A 22 0.72 5.91 12.85
N GLY A 23 1.52 6.98 12.78
CA GLY A 23 2.16 7.62 13.92
C GLY A 23 3.39 6.91 14.48
N ALA A 24 3.92 5.87 13.82
CA ALA A 24 5.13 5.18 14.29
C ALA A 24 6.36 6.10 14.27
N THR A 25 7.22 5.96 15.29
CA THR A 25 8.48 6.70 15.43
C THR A 25 9.66 5.74 15.55
N GLY A 26 10.87 6.19 15.22
CA GLY A 26 12.06 5.36 15.35
C GLY A 26 12.12 4.24 14.31
N VAL A 27 11.49 4.46 13.15
CA VAL A 27 11.51 3.52 12.02
C VAL A 27 12.93 3.47 11.45
N SER A 28 13.43 2.27 11.14
CA SER A 28 14.74 2.15 10.49
C SER A 28 14.73 2.85 9.14
N VAL A 29 15.79 3.62 8.85
CA VAL A 29 16.00 4.28 7.55
C VAL A 29 16.08 3.29 6.38
N SER A 30 16.36 2.02 6.65
CA SER A 30 16.44 0.95 5.64
C SER A 30 15.24 -0.01 5.71
N ALA A 31 14.14 0.39 6.36
CA ALA A 31 12.97 -0.47 6.49
C ALA A 31 12.19 -0.56 5.18
N ASP A 32 11.83 -1.78 4.80
CA ASP A 32 10.72 -2.01 3.89
C ASP A 32 9.41 -1.60 4.59
N LEU A 33 8.50 -1.00 3.84
CA LEU A 33 7.14 -0.73 4.30
C LEU A 33 6.20 -1.82 3.75
N THR A 34 5.19 -2.19 4.51
CA THR A 34 4.18 -3.16 4.09
C THR A 34 2.76 -2.66 4.35
N VAL A 35 1.84 -3.06 3.48
CA VAL A 35 0.40 -2.83 3.60
C VAL A 35 -0.32 -4.17 3.40
N THR A 36 -1.15 -4.55 4.36
CA THR A 36 -1.95 -5.78 4.33
C THR A 36 -3.41 -5.44 4.02
N PHE A 37 -3.99 -6.08 3.01
CA PHE A 37 -5.37 -5.90 2.58
C PHE A 37 -6.31 -6.99 3.14
N SER A 38 -7.62 -6.74 3.12
CA SER A 38 -8.67 -7.71 3.51
C SER A 38 -8.88 -8.84 2.52
N GLU A 39 -8.40 -8.65 1.29
CA GLU A 39 -8.52 -9.59 0.19
C GLU A 39 -7.45 -9.28 -0.88
N ALA A 40 -7.31 -10.19 -1.83
CA ALA A 40 -6.34 -10.06 -2.91
C ALA A 40 -6.65 -8.87 -3.82
N ILE A 41 -5.67 -7.98 -3.99
CA ILE A 41 -5.72 -6.92 -4.99
C ILE A 41 -5.22 -7.40 -6.35
N GLN A 42 -5.57 -6.67 -7.41
CA GLN A 42 -4.90 -6.80 -8.71
C GLN A 42 -3.43 -6.42 -8.54
N LYS A 43 -2.56 -7.43 -8.59
CA LYS A 43 -1.10 -7.25 -8.39
C LYS A 43 -0.45 -6.26 -9.35
N SER A 44 -1.00 -6.09 -10.55
CA SER A 44 -0.55 -5.07 -11.52
C SER A 44 -0.78 -3.62 -11.06
N LEU A 45 -1.58 -3.41 -10.01
CA LEU A 45 -1.82 -2.10 -9.40
C LEU A 45 -0.91 -1.82 -8.20
N ALA A 46 -0.08 -2.79 -7.78
CA ALA A 46 0.96 -2.58 -6.78
C ALA A 46 2.17 -1.86 -7.43
N THR A 47 2.01 -0.57 -7.67
CA THR A 47 3.00 0.30 -8.33
C THR A 47 3.24 1.57 -7.51
N SER A 48 4.34 2.27 -7.76
CA SER A 48 4.66 3.56 -7.11
C SER A 48 3.66 4.67 -7.43
N ASP A 49 2.84 4.54 -8.48
CA ASP A 49 1.73 5.47 -8.77
C ASP A 49 0.55 5.30 -7.80
N ASN A 50 0.41 4.12 -7.19
CA ASN A 50 -0.69 3.80 -6.27
C ASN A 50 -0.25 3.67 -4.82
N PHE A 51 1.04 3.46 -4.56
CA PHE A 51 1.67 3.38 -3.25
C PHE A 51 2.79 4.42 -3.20
N ILE A 52 2.44 5.63 -2.78
CA ILE A 52 3.30 6.81 -2.91
C ILE A 52 3.90 7.14 -1.55
N LEU A 53 5.22 7.13 -1.45
CA LEU A 53 5.95 7.59 -0.27
C LEU A 53 6.44 9.02 -0.50
N ILE A 54 6.14 9.91 0.45
CA ILE A 54 6.45 11.35 0.36
C ILE A 54 7.23 11.76 1.60
N ALA A 55 8.34 12.46 1.40
CA ALA A 55 9.10 13.10 2.48
C ALA A 55 8.42 14.39 2.96
N SER A 56 8.76 14.85 4.16
CA SER A 56 8.20 16.07 4.76
C SER A 56 8.33 17.35 3.91
N ASP A 57 9.31 17.41 3.00
CA ASP A 57 9.53 18.52 2.07
C ASP A 57 8.64 18.45 0.80
N GLY A 58 7.82 17.40 0.68
CA GLY A 58 6.94 17.14 -0.46
C GLY A 58 7.60 16.33 -1.58
N THR A 59 8.85 15.93 -1.43
CA THR A 59 9.55 15.09 -2.42
C THR A 59 8.97 13.68 -2.41
N VAL A 60 8.65 13.15 -3.59
CA VAL A 60 8.27 11.74 -3.76
C VAL A 60 9.54 10.89 -3.69
N VAL A 61 9.52 9.86 -2.85
CA VAL A 61 10.61 8.89 -2.72
C VAL A 61 10.41 7.78 -3.74
N ASP A 62 11.41 7.56 -4.58
CA ASP A 62 11.40 6.43 -5.53
C ASP A 62 11.39 5.10 -4.78
N CYS A 63 10.42 4.26 -5.10
CA CYS A 63 10.20 2.97 -4.44
C CYS A 63 9.94 1.87 -5.47
N THR A 64 10.54 0.71 -5.23
CA THR A 64 10.14 -0.54 -5.85
C THR A 64 8.94 -1.11 -5.08
N VAL A 65 7.79 -1.25 -5.76
CA VAL A 65 6.54 -1.76 -5.16
C VAL A 65 6.22 -3.13 -5.74
N SER A 66 5.82 -4.06 -4.87
CA SER A 66 5.42 -5.41 -5.29
C SER A 66 4.36 -5.99 -4.37
N ALA A 67 3.46 -6.81 -4.93
CA ALA A 67 2.53 -7.62 -4.16
C ALA A 67 3.05 -9.05 -4.01
N ASP A 68 2.72 -9.68 -2.90
CA ASP A 68 3.02 -11.08 -2.64
C ASP A 68 2.27 -12.04 -3.59
N ALA A 69 2.47 -13.35 -3.40
CA ALA A 69 1.83 -14.35 -4.25
C ALA A 69 0.29 -14.29 -4.17
N ALA A 70 -0.25 -14.10 -2.96
CA ALA A 70 -1.69 -14.00 -2.70
C ALA A 70 -2.28 -12.68 -3.18
N GLY A 71 -1.48 -11.60 -3.25
CA GLY A 71 -1.95 -10.26 -3.57
C GLY A 71 -2.57 -9.55 -2.36
N GLU A 72 -2.34 -10.05 -1.15
CA GLU A 72 -2.88 -9.50 0.09
C GLU A 72 -1.87 -8.60 0.80
N ILE A 73 -0.58 -8.80 0.55
CA ILE A 73 0.49 -8.00 1.14
C ILE A 73 1.24 -7.28 0.03
N VAL A 74 1.29 -5.96 0.13
CA VAL A 74 2.12 -5.10 -0.74
C VAL A 74 3.33 -4.62 0.04
N THR A 75 4.52 -4.84 -0.52
CA THR A 75 5.78 -4.33 -0.02
C THR A 75 6.19 -3.12 -0.86
N ILE A 76 6.55 -2.04 -0.16
CA ILE A 76 7.08 -0.80 -0.71
C ILE A 76 8.53 -0.71 -0.20
N ASN A 77 9.49 -0.90 -1.09
CA ASN A 77 10.91 -0.81 -0.78
C ASN A 77 11.48 0.49 -1.35
N PRO A 78 11.84 1.49 -0.53
CA PRO A 78 12.56 2.67 -0.98
C PRO A 78 13.85 2.28 -1.73
N ASP A 79 14.10 2.88 -2.90
CA ASP A 79 15.27 2.54 -3.72
C ASP A 79 16.60 3.01 -3.08
N SER A 80 16.50 3.87 -2.07
CA SER A 80 17.61 4.32 -1.22
C SER A 80 17.14 4.44 0.23
N ASN A 81 18.09 4.38 1.17
CA ASN A 81 17.77 4.62 2.58
C ASN A 81 17.08 5.98 2.74
N LEU A 82 16.07 5.99 3.60
CA LEU A 82 15.38 7.20 4.04
C LEU A 82 16.33 8.08 4.86
N ASP A 83 15.99 9.37 4.97
CA ASP A 83 16.71 10.29 5.84
C ASP A 83 16.41 9.98 7.31
N ALA A 84 17.42 10.14 8.16
CA ALA A 84 17.28 9.98 9.61
C ALA A 84 16.47 11.11 10.22
N LEU A 85 15.80 10.85 11.35
CA LEU A 85 15.00 11.83 12.10
C LEU A 85 14.03 12.64 11.21
N SER A 86 13.44 12.00 10.22
CA SER A 86 12.63 12.65 9.17
C SER A 86 11.23 12.06 9.12
N ASP A 87 10.25 12.93 8.84
CA ASP A 87 8.85 12.53 8.69
C ASP A 87 8.54 12.12 7.25
N TYR A 88 7.75 11.06 7.13
CA TYR A 88 7.30 10.50 5.87
C TYR A 88 5.79 10.20 5.90
N ILE A 89 5.18 10.27 4.72
CA ILE A 89 3.78 9.95 4.47
C ILE A 89 3.70 8.88 3.38
N LEU A 90 3.15 7.71 3.70
CA LEU A 90 2.76 6.71 2.71
C LEU A 90 1.26 6.89 2.38
N ILE A 91 0.94 6.99 1.10
CA ILE A 91 -0.43 7.11 0.58
C ILE A 91 -0.73 5.91 -0.32
N VAL A 92 -1.79 5.19 0.00
CA VAL A 92 -2.39 4.15 -0.85
C VAL A 92 -3.60 4.75 -1.56
N SER A 93 -3.55 4.77 -2.90
CA SER A 93 -4.57 5.37 -3.76
C SER A 93 -5.85 4.52 -3.84
N THR A 94 -6.99 5.19 -4.06
CA THR A 94 -8.27 4.54 -4.39
C THR A 94 -8.27 3.83 -5.74
N ASN A 95 -7.21 3.99 -6.55
CA ASN A 95 -7.04 3.25 -7.80
C ASN A 95 -6.72 1.77 -7.58
N VAL A 96 -6.28 1.38 -6.37
CA VAL A 96 -6.10 -0.03 -6.00
C VAL A 96 -7.45 -0.73 -6.00
N LYS A 97 -7.51 -1.90 -6.66
CA LYS A 97 -8.73 -2.69 -6.84
C LYS A 97 -8.49 -4.15 -6.51
N ASP A 98 -9.53 -4.83 -6.08
CA ASP A 98 -9.57 -6.29 -5.99
C ASP A 98 -9.62 -6.95 -7.38
N LEU A 99 -9.60 -8.29 -7.40
CA LEU A 99 -9.69 -9.08 -8.64
C LEU A 99 -11.04 -8.96 -9.38
N ALA A 100 -12.11 -8.53 -8.69
CA ALA A 100 -13.42 -8.28 -9.28
C ALA A 100 -13.59 -6.86 -9.84
N GLY A 101 -12.64 -5.97 -9.56
CA GLY A 101 -12.62 -4.58 -10.00
C GLY A 101 -13.20 -3.58 -9.01
N ASN A 102 -13.55 -3.97 -7.78
CA ASN A 102 -14.00 -3.03 -6.77
C ASN A 102 -12.79 -2.24 -6.23
N ALA A 103 -12.95 -0.93 -6.17
CA ALA A 103 -11.89 0.00 -5.77
C ALA A 103 -11.85 0.19 -4.26
N LEU A 104 -10.66 0.40 -3.71
CA LEU A 104 -10.48 0.86 -2.33
C LEU A 104 -11.32 2.14 -2.13
N ALA A 105 -12.19 2.11 -1.11
CA ALA A 105 -13.25 3.12 -0.95
C ALA A 105 -12.73 4.53 -0.63
N ALA A 106 -11.59 4.63 0.04
CA ALA A 106 -10.93 5.87 0.43
C ALA A 106 -9.42 5.67 0.44
N PRO A 107 -8.61 6.72 0.20
CA PRO A 107 -7.16 6.59 0.32
C PRO A 107 -6.77 6.22 1.75
N TYR A 108 -5.76 5.38 1.89
CA TYR A 108 -5.18 5.03 3.18
C TYR A 108 -3.87 5.78 3.37
N VAL A 109 -3.70 6.45 4.50
CA VAL A 109 -2.57 7.35 4.78
C VAL A 109 -1.88 6.90 6.05
N VAL A 110 -0.56 6.80 5.99
CA VAL A 110 0.31 6.43 7.11
C VAL A 110 1.38 7.49 7.27
N ASN A 111 1.48 8.07 8.45
CA ASN A 111 2.53 8.99 8.83
C ASN A 111 3.52 8.26 9.73
N PHE A 112 4.82 8.44 9.52
CA PHE A 112 5.83 7.89 10.42
C PHE A 112 7.11 8.72 10.43
N THR A 113 7.92 8.56 11.48
CA THR A 113 9.21 9.23 11.65
C THR A 113 10.33 8.20 11.76
N THR A 114 11.41 8.41 11.02
CA THR A 114 12.62 7.57 11.10
C THR A 114 13.45 7.83 12.36
N ALA A 115 14.29 6.87 12.74
CA ALA A 115 15.22 6.96 13.86
C ALA A 115 16.43 7.87 13.57
#